data_AF-A0A1B6JEF0-F1
#
_entry.id   AF-A0A1B6JEF0-F1
#
_cell.length_a   1.000
_cell.length_b   1.000
_cell.length_c   1.000
_cell.angle_alpha   90.00
_cell.angle_beta   90.00
_cell.angle_gamma   90.00
#
_symmetry.space_group_name_H-M   'P 1'
#
loop_
_entity.id
_entity.type
_entity.pdbx_description
1 polymer ?
#
loop_
_entity_poly.entity_id
_entity_poly.type
_entity_poly.pdbx_seq_one_letter_code
_entity_poly.pdbx_strand_id
1 'polypeptide(L)'
;PSPCGPNSQCREVNGQAVCSCLPTYIGQPPGCRPECVVSSECPANRACVNQKCVDPCPGTCGQNTRCDVINHSPICSCNPGFTGDPFFRCSPIPPPQPPPQAPIYTDPCVPSPCGPFSQCRDIGGSPSCSCLPSYTGSPPNCRPECTINQDCPSNQACMREKCRDPCPGSCGAGAQCNVINHTPVCTCPEGYTGDPFTSCFPKPPDVEPVQASDPCNPSP
;
A
#
# COMPACT_ATOMS: atom_id res chain seq x y z
N PRO A 1 35.91 24.74 -82.51
CA PRO A 1 36.14 23.82 -81.36
C PRO A 1 37.51 24.08 -80.74
N SER A 2 37.58 24.36 -79.44
CA SER A 2 38.88 24.48 -78.75
C SER A 2 39.61 23.14 -78.80
N PRO A 3 40.91 23.09 -79.16
CA PRO A 3 41.67 21.84 -79.24
C PRO A 3 41.86 21.15 -77.87
N CYS A 4 41.58 21.85 -76.77
CA CYS A 4 41.88 21.40 -75.42
C CYS A 4 40.75 20.66 -74.69
N GLY A 5 39.54 20.57 -75.25
CA GLY A 5 38.41 19.91 -74.57
C GLY A 5 37.81 20.69 -73.39
N PRO A 6 36.76 20.15 -72.73
CA PRO A 6 36.09 20.80 -71.60
C PRO A 6 36.99 20.83 -70.36
N ASN A 7 36.69 21.76 -69.45
CA ASN A 7 37.40 21.96 -68.17
C ASN A 7 38.93 22.15 -68.30
N SER A 8 39.36 22.64 -69.46
CA SER A 8 40.77 22.84 -69.80
C SER A 8 41.03 24.31 -70.17
N GLN A 9 42.17 24.83 -69.75
CA GLN A 9 42.70 26.13 -70.18
C GLN A 9 43.63 25.94 -71.38
N CYS A 10 43.42 26.73 -72.43
CA CYS A 10 44.30 26.80 -73.59
C CYS A 10 45.21 28.02 -73.46
N ARG A 11 46.52 27.82 -73.60
CA ARG A 11 47.52 28.89 -73.72
C ARG A 11 48.34 28.66 -74.98
N GLU A 12 48.55 29.71 -75.76
CA GLU A 12 49.41 29.64 -76.94
C GLU A 12 50.89 29.85 -76.56
N VAL A 13 51.76 28.94 -77.01
CA VAL A 13 53.22 29.05 -76.82
C VAL A 13 53.88 28.66 -78.16
N ASN A 14 54.64 29.59 -78.76
CA ASN A 14 55.34 29.38 -80.05
C ASN A 14 54.44 28.89 -81.20
N GLY A 15 53.20 29.40 -81.30
CA GLY A 15 52.24 29.01 -82.34
C GLY A 15 51.62 27.62 -82.14
N GLN A 16 51.85 26.97 -81.00
CA GLN A 16 51.21 25.71 -80.61
C GLN A 16 50.28 25.91 -79.42
N ALA A 17 49.13 25.22 -79.44
CA ALA A 17 48.18 25.21 -78.35
C ALA A 17 48.67 24.30 -77.23
N VAL A 18 49.01 24.87 -76.07
CA VAL A 18 49.34 24.15 -74.85
C VAL A 18 48.12 24.12 -73.95
N CYS A 19 47.65 22.92 -73.66
CA CYS A 19 46.45 22.68 -72.86
C CYS A 19 46.83 22.24 -71.44
N SER A 20 46.13 22.75 -70.43
CA SER A 20 46.19 22.26 -69.05
C SER A 20 44.80 22.19 -68.43
N CYS A 21 44.55 21.29 -67.48
CA CYS A 21 43.27 21.29 -66.77
C CYS A 21 43.08 22.58 -65.95
N LEU A 22 41.83 23.03 -65.82
CA LEU A 22 41.47 24.13 -64.92
C LEU A 22 41.81 23.76 -63.45
N PRO A 23 42.03 24.74 -62.57
CA PRO A 23 42.25 24.47 -61.15
C PRO A 23 41.15 23.58 -60.58
N THR A 24 41.52 22.56 -59.79
CA THR A 24 40.65 21.51 -59.21
C THR A 24 40.20 20.37 -60.13
N TYR A 25 40.45 20.45 -61.44
CA TYR A 25 40.22 19.34 -62.38
C TYR A 25 41.47 18.47 -62.50
N ILE A 26 41.28 17.16 -62.53
CA ILE A 26 42.33 16.14 -62.62
C ILE A 26 42.39 15.51 -64.02
N GLY A 27 43.54 14.95 -64.38
CA GLY A 27 43.77 14.28 -65.66
C GLY A 27 44.63 15.12 -66.62
N GLN A 28 44.52 14.82 -67.91
CA GLN A 28 45.19 15.56 -68.98
C GLN A 28 44.17 15.93 -70.08
N PRO A 29 44.28 17.12 -70.69
CA PRO A 29 43.43 17.51 -71.80
C PRO A 29 43.49 16.51 -72.96
N PRO A 30 42.36 16.21 -73.64
CA PRO A 30 41.03 16.81 -73.48
C PRO A 30 40.15 16.19 -72.37
N GLY A 31 40.67 15.21 -71.63
CA GLY A 31 39.95 14.42 -70.62
C GLY A 31 40.00 14.97 -69.20
N CYS A 32 39.96 16.29 -69.01
CA CYS A 32 39.93 16.90 -67.69
C CYS A 32 38.58 16.67 -67.01
N ARG A 33 38.60 16.02 -65.84
CA ARG A 33 37.40 15.66 -65.07
C ARG A 33 37.51 16.15 -63.62
N PRO A 34 36.39 16.37 -62.92
CA PRO A 34 36.42 16.69 -61.50
C PRO A 34 36.99 15.51 -60.68
N GLU A 35 37.29 15.74 -59.41
CA GLU A 35 37.76 14.68 -58.50
C GLU A 35 36.76 13.53 -58.41
N CYS A 36 35.46 13.85 -58.41
CA CYS A 36 34.37 12.87 -58.41
C CYS A 36 33.12 13.43 -59.10
N VAL A 37 32.27 12.56 -59.65
CA VAL A 37 30.88 12.88 -60.00
C VAL A 37 29.86 12.07 -59.20
N VAL A 38 30.28 10.91 -58.68
CA VAL A 38 29.50 10.07 -57.77
C VAL A 38 30.32 9.69 -56.55
N SER A 39 29.68 9.46 -55.40
CA SER A 39 30.38 9.15 -54.15
C SER A 39 31.21 7.86 -54.22
N SER A 40 30.84 6.89 -55.06
CA SER A 40 31.61 5.66 -55.26
C SER A 40 33.00 5.86 -55.89
N GLU A 41 33.29 7.05 -56.44
CA GLU A 41 34.63 7.44 -56.88
C GLU A 41 35.51 7.94 -55.72
N CYS A 42 34.91 8.24 -54.58
CA CYS A 42 35.62 8.65 -53.37
C CYS A 42 36.01 7.44 -52.49
N PRO A 43 36.97 7.60 -51.58
CA PRO A 43 37.20 6.64 -50.50
C PRO A 43 35.92 6.38 -49.69
N ALA A 44 35.78 5.20 -49.09
CA ALA A 44 34.57 4.80 -48.35
C ALA A 44 34.17 5.76 -47.21
N ASN A 45 35.14 6.50 -46.66
CA ASN A 45 34.95 7.50 -45.60
C ASN A 45 34.72 8.93 -46.11
N ARG A 46 34.46 9.12 -47.42
CA ARG A 46 34.24 10.44 -48.03
C ARG A 46 33.08 10.41 -49.01
N ALA A 47 32.40 11.52 -49.20
CA ALA A 47 31.31 11.67 -50.16
C ALA A 47 31.68 12.65 -51.26
N CYS A 48 31.07 12.48 -52.44
CA CYS A 48 31.21 13.45 -53.51
C CYS A 48 30.27 14.63 -53.26
N VAL A 49 30.82 15.77 -52.86
CA VAL A 49 30.06 17.00 -52.63
C VAL A 49 30.71 18.12 -53.42
N ASN A 50 29.95 18.80 -54.27
CA ASN A 50 30.44 19.86 -55.15
C ASN A 50 31.70 19.45 -55.93
N GLN A 51 31.66 18.27 -56.57
CA GLN A 51 32.75 17.73 -57.41
C GLN A 51 34.05 17.41 -56.66
N LYS A 52 34.01 17.33 -55.32
CA LYS A 52 35.15 17.07 -54.45
C LYS A 52 34.85 15.94 -53.46
N CYS A 53 35.84 15.10 -53.18
CA CYS A 53 35.72 14.06 -52.16
C CYS A 53 36.00 14.64 -50.77
N VAL A 54 34.93 14.89 -50.01
CA VAL A 54 34.99 15.52 -48.68
C VAL A 54 34.42 14.61 -47.61
N ASP A 55 34.79 14.86 -46.36
CA ASP A 55 34.14 14.23 -45.21
C ASP A 55 32.75 14.85 -45.03
N PRO A 56 31.65 14.06 -45.08
CA PRO A 56 30.30 14.57 -44.90
C PRO A 56 29.91 14.82 -43.44
N CYS A 57 30.76 14.52 -42.45
CA CYS A 57 30.41 14.67 -41.03
C CYS A 57 30.33 16.11 -40.49
N PRO A 58 31.22 17.05 -40.88
CA PRO A 58 31.21 18.41 -40.32
C PRO A 58 29.87 19.13 -40.54
N GLY A 59 29.18 19.43 -39.43
CA GLY A 59 27.91 20.16 -39.44
C GLY A 59 26.66 19.33 -39.67
N THR A 60 26.76 17.99 -39.78
CA THR A 60 25.59 17.12 -40.01
C THR A 60 25.00 16.53 -38.73
N CYS A 61 25.84 16.22 -37.73
CA CYS A 61 25.38 15.62 -36.48
C CYS A 61 25.19 16.65 -35.35
N GLY A 62 24.31 16.29 -34.40
CA GLY A 62 23.98 17.11 -33.24
C GLY A 62 25.05 17.09 -32.14
N GLN A 63 24.78 17.75 -31.01
CA GLN A 63 25.73 17.82 -29.89
C GLN A 63 25.82 16.50 -29.09
N ASN A 64 27.00 16.20 -28.56
CA ASN A 64 27.31 14.96 -27.80
C ASN A 64 27.12 13.67 -28.62
N THR A 65 27.49 13.72 -29.89
CA THR A 65 27.38 12.62 -30.84
C THR A 65 28.74 12.25 -31.41
N ARG A 66 28.83 11.04 -31.97
CA ARG A 66 29.87 10.61 -32.90
C ARG A 66 29.26 10.52 -34.30
N CYS A 67 30.04 10.93 -35.29
CA CYS A 67 29.70 10.80 -36.70
C CYS A 67 30.62 9.77 -37.33
N ASP A 68 30.04 8.73 -37.90
CA ASP A 68 30.74 7.69 -38.63
C ASP A 68 30.30 7.73 -40.11
N VAL A 69 31.24 7.77 -41.05
CA VAL A 69 30.91 7.74 -42.48
C VAL A 69 30.81 6.29 -42.94
N ILE A 70 29.58 5.84 -43.24
CA ILE A 70 29.29 4.49 -43.71
C ILE A 70 28.70 4.59 -45.11
N ASN A 71 29.33 3.96 -46.10
CA ASN A 71 28.92 4.02 -47.51
C ASN A 71 28.72 5.46 -48.01
N HIS A 72 29.73 6.30 -47.77
CA HIS A 72 29.72 7.73 -48.15
C HIS A 72 28.62 8.57 -47.46
N SER A 73 27.94 8.03 -46.44
CA SER A 73 26.86 8.70 -45.73
C SER A 73 27.23 8.93 -44.27
N PRO A 74 26.99 10.13 -43.71
CA PRO A 74 27.23 10.40 -42.30
C PRO A 74 26.17 9.72 -41.44
N ILE A 75 26.60 8.89 -40.48
CA ILE A 75 25.76 8.20 -39.51
C ILE A 75 26.04 8.82 -38.13
N CYS A 76 25.03 9.48 -37.58
CA CYS A 76 25.11 10.10 -36.27
C CYS A 76 24.64 9.14 -35.18
N SER A 77 25.41 9.00 -34.10
CA SER A 77 24.99 8.25 -32.91
C SER A 77 25.41 8.97 -31.63
N CYS A 78 24.68 8.79 -30.53
CA CYS A 78 25.05 9.38 -29.26
C CYS A 78 26.37 8.78 -28.73
N ASN A 79 27.17 9.61 -28.06
CA ASN A 79 28.37 9.13 -27.37
C ASN A 79 28.02 8.12 -26.25
N PRO A 80 28.95 7.23 -25.87
CA PRO A 80 28.74 6.31 -24.76
C PRO A 80 28.30 7.06 -23.49
N GLY A 81 27.20 6.61 -22.87
CA GLY A 81 26.62 7.27 -21.70
C GLY A 81 25.61 8.39 -22.01
N PHE A 82 25.29 8.63 -23.28
CA PHE A 82 24.28 9.60 -23.72
C PHE A 82 23.12 8.93 -24.47
N THR A 83 21.94 9.55 -24.42
CA THR A 83 20.71 9.14 -25.10
C THR A 83 19.98 10.36 -25.67
N GLY A 84 19.09 10.17 -26.64
CA GLY A 84 18.34 11.25 -27.29
C GLY A 84 18.40 11.17 -28.81
N ASP A 85 18.29 12.32 -29.47
CA ASP A 85 18.30 12.44 -30.93
C ASP A 85 19.72 12.83 -31.43
N PRO A 86 20.40 11.93 -32.18
CA PRO A 86 21.74 12.20 -32.70
C PRO A 86 21.86 13.31 -33.75
N PHE A 87 20.76 13.75 -34.37
CA PHE A 87 20.79 14.86 -35.32
C PHE A 87 20.58 16.22 -34.64
N PHE A 88 20.04 16.23 -33.42
CA PHE A 88 19.79 17.45 -32.66
C PHE A 88 20.71 17.57 -31.44
N ARG A 89 20.49 16.74 -30.42
CA ARG A 89 21.33 16.66 -29.22
C ARG A 89 21.10 15.36 -28.46
N CYS A 90 22.18 14.83 -27.89
CA CYS A 90 22.13 13.79 -26.88
C CYS A 90 22.35 14.36 -25.47
N SER A 91 21.70 13.76 -24.48
CA SER A 91 21.81 14.06 -23.05
C SER A 91 22.33 12.86 -22.26
N PRO A 92 22.97 13.05 -21.09
CA PRO A 92 23.40 11.93 -20.25
C PRO A 92 22.25 10.95 -19.97
N ILE A 93 22.54 9.66 -20.03
CA ILE A 93 21.58 8.61 -19.66
C ILE A 93 21.21 8.83 -18.18
N PRO A 94 19.91 8.97 -17.85
CA PRO A 94 19.49 9.12 -16.47
C PRO A 94 19.91 7.88 -15.66
N PRO A 95 20.25 8.04 -14.37
CA PRO A 95 20.57 6.91 -13.53
C PRO A 95 19.40 5.91 -13.53
N PRO A 96 19.67 4.61 -13.39
CA PRO A 96 18.63 3.61 -13.22
C PRO A 96 17.67 4.05 -12.11
N GLN A 97 16.36 3.89 -12.34
CA GLN A 97 15.39 4.14 -11.29
C GLN A 97 15.71 3.22 -10.11
N PRO A 98 15.66 3.72 -8.86
CA PRO A 98 15.80 2.86 -7.71
C PRO A 98 14.75 1.76 -7.78
N PRO A 99 15.06 0.54 -7.30
CA PRO A 99 14.08 -0.53 -7.26
C PRO A 99 12.83 -0.05 -6.52
N PRO A 100 11.62 -0.48 -6.95
CA PRO A 100 10.39 -0.19 -6.23
C PRO A 100 10.58 -0.55 -4.76
N GLN A 101 10.35 0.41 -3.87
CA GLN A 101 10.39 0.12 -2.44
C GLN A 101 9.26 -0.87 -2.14
N ALA A 102 9.57 -1.94 -1.40
CA ALA A 102 8.54 -2.81 -0.88
C ALA A 102 7.56 -1.98 -0.04
N PRO A 103 6.24 -2.21 -0.14
CA PRO A 103 5.29 -1.51 0.73
C PRO A 103 5.66 -1.81 2.18
N ILE A 104 5.85 -0.76 2.98
CA ILE A 104 6.09 -0.91 4.41
C ILE A 104 4.80 -1.46 5.00
N TYR A 105 4.82 -2.72 5.42
CA TYR A 105 3.70 -3.31 6.15
C TYR A 105 3.61 -2.64 7.53
N THR A 106 2.53 -1.90 7.75
CA THR A 106 2.14 -1.38 9.05
C THR A 106 0.95 -2.20 9.53
N ASP A 107 1.07 -2.83 10.70
CA ASP A 107 -0.04 -3.57 11.31
C ASP A 107 -1.20 -2.59 11.60
N PRO A 108 -2.36 -2.75 10.94
CA PRO A 108 -3.50 -1.84 11.11
C PRO A 108 -4.15 -1.94 12.51
N CYS A 109 -3.77 -2.92 13.32
CA CYS A 109 -4.22 -3.10 14.69
C CYS A 109 -3.29 -2.45 15.73
N VAL A 110 -2.23 -1.73 15.31
CA VAL A 110 -1.28 -1.08 16.23
C VAL A 110 -1.11 0.42 15.91
N PRO A 111 -1.64 1.33 16.75
CA PRO A 111 -2.51 1.08 17.91
C PRO A 111 -3.91 0.62 17.47
N SER A 112 -4.59 -0.16 18.32
CA SER A 112 -5.89 -0.75 17.95
C SER A 112 -6.96 0.34 17.73
N PRO A 113 -7.62 0.37 16.56
CA PRO A 113 -8.72 1.30 16.29
C PRO A 113 -10.06 0.82 16.84
N CYS A 114 -10.13 -0.40 17.39
CA CYS A 114 -11.40 -1.08 17.70
C CYS A 114 -12.04 -0.67 19.04
N GLY A 115 -11.42 0.21 19.82
CA GLY A 115 -11.93 0.62 21.13
C GLY A 115 -11.82 -0.46 22.22
N PRO A 116 -12.29 -0.17 23.44
CA PRO A 116 -12.23 -1.10 24.56
C PRO A 116 -13.15 -2.32 24.33
N PHE A 117 -12.85 -3.41 25.05
CA PHE A 117 -13.60 -4.67 25.02
C PHE A 117 -13.80 -5.28 23.62
N SER A 118 -12.91 -4.93 22.70
CA SER A 118 -12.95 -5.35 21.30
C SER A 118 -11.62 -5.99 20.91
N GLN A 119 -11.69 -6.99 20.03
CA GLN A 119 -10.54 -7.59 19.39
C GLN A 119 -10.37 -7.02 17.97
N CYS A 120 -9.12 -6.74 17.58
CA CYS A 120 -8.74 -6.33 16.23
C CYS A 120 -8.08 -7.50 15.50
N ARG A 121 -8.41 -7.68 14.22
CA ARG A 121 -7.79 -8.65 13.31
C ARG A 121 -7.45 -7.95 12.00
N ASP A 122 -6.23 -8.14 11.49
CA ASP A 122 -5.87 -7.70 10.15
C ASP A 122 -6.51 -8.64 9.10
N ILE A 123 -7.38 -8.08 8.26
CA ILE A 123 -7.96 -8.76 7.10
C ILE A 123 -7.56 -7.99 5.85
N GLY A 124 -6.48 -8.43 5.20
CA GLY A 124 -6.04 -7.87 3.92
C GLY A 124 -5.46 -6.45 4.02
N GLY A 125 -4.79 -6.11 5.11
CA GLY A 125 -4.23 -4.78 5.38
C GLY A 125 -5.24 -3.81 5.99
N SER A 126 -6.43 -4.28 6.37
CA SER A 126 -7.49 -3.48 6.98
C SER A 126 -7.85 -4.03 8.37
N PRO A 127 -8.10 -3.15 9.36
CA PRO A 127 -8.48 -3.60 10.69
C PRO A 127 -9.94 -4.06 10.69
N SER A 128 -10.19 -5.28 11.14
CA SER A 128 -11.51 -5.84 11.39
C SER A 128 -11.74 -5.96 12.89
N CYS A 129 -12.81 -5.35 13.37
CA CYS A 129 -13.13 -5.26 14.79
C CYS A 129 -14.32 -6.15 15.15
N SER A 130 -14.24 -6.85 16.27
CA SER A 130 -15.39 -7.52 16.89
C SER A 130 -15.34 -7.41 18.41
N CYS A 131 -16.49 -7.49 19.09
CA CYS A 131 -16.49 -7.53 20.56
C CYS A 131 -15.81 -8.80 21.09
N LEU A 132 -15.16 -8.69 22.25
CA LEU A 132 -14.65 -9.85 22.98
C LEU A 132 -15.79 -10.76 23.47
N PRO A 133 -15.52 -12.04 23.75
CA PRO A 133 -16.53 -12.95 24.30
C PRO A 133 -17.18 -12.38 25.57
N SER A 134 -18.50 -12.45 25.67
CA SER A 134 -19.34 -11.86 26.74
C SER A 134 -19.61 -10.35 26.66
N TYR A 135 -18.99 -9.62 25.73
CA TYR A 135 -19.36 -8.23 25.46
C TYR A 135 -20.35 -8.17 24.28
N THR A 136 -21.27 -7.21 24.35
CA THR A 136 -22.34 -7.04 23.38
C THR A 136 -22.24 -5.67 22.70
N GLY A 137 -22.91 -5.53 21.55
CA GLY A 137 -22.91 -4.31 20.76
C GLY A 137 -22.01 -4.41 19.54
N SER A 138 -21.46 -3.27 19.11
CA SER A 138 -20.58 -3.19 17.95
C SER A 138 -19.39 -2.29 18.27
N PRO A 139 -18.16 -2.69 17.90
CA PRO A 139 -16.98 -1.85 18.07
C PRO A 139 -17.18 -0.47 17.42
N PRO A 140 -16.64 0.61 18.02
CA PRO A 140 -15.80 0.63 19.23
C PRO A 140 -16.57 0.65 20.55
N ASN A 141 -17.90 0.50 20.51
CA ASN A 141 -18.80 0.66 21.65
C ASN A 141 -19.24 -0.69 22.22
N CYS A 142 -18.34 -1.67 22.28
CA CYS A 142 -18.62 -2.93 22.96
C CYS A 142 -18.79 -2.67 24.46
N ARG A 143 -19.83 -3.27 25.04
CA ARG A 143 -20.18 -3.08 26.46
C ARG A 143 -20.55 -4.40 27.12
N PRO A 144 -20.35 -4.53 28.44
CA PRO A 144 -20.83 -5.69 29.17
C PRO A 144 -22.36 -5.78 29.13
N GLU A 145 -22.89 -6.92 29.56
CA GLU A 145 -24.35 -7.12 29.68
C GLU A 145 -24.96 -6.16 30.71
N CYS A 146 -24.25 -5.95 31.83
CA CYS A 146 -24.62 -5.01 32.87
C CYS A 146 -23.39 -4.36 33.49
N THR A 147 -23.59 -3.16 34.02
CA THR A 147 -22.64 -2.45 34.90
C THR A 147 -23.23 -2.17 36.27
N ILE A 148 -24.56 -2.08 36.35
CA ILE A 148 -25.33 -1.88 37.56
C ILE A 148 -26.53 -2.84 37.59
N ASN A 149 -27.08 -3.07 38.79
CA ASN A 149 -28.25 -3.96 38.97
C ASN A 149 -29.45 -3.54 38.10
N GLN A 150 -29.65 -2.24 37.91
CA GLN A 150 -30.76 -1.71 37.11
C GLN A 150 -30.65 -2.00 35.60
N ASP A 151 -29.49 -2.45 35.12
CA ASP A 151 -29.34 -2.94 33.74
C ASP A 151 -29.94 -4.35 33.58
N CYS A 152 -30.16 -5.06 34.68
CA CYS A 152 -30.70 -6.41 34.70
C CYS A 152 -32.23 -6.42 34.92
N PRO A 153 -32.90 -7.53 34.57
CA PRO A 153 -34.26 -7.79 35.03
C PRO A 153 -34.36 -7.74 36.57
N SER A 154 -35.55 -7.40 37.10
CA SER A 154 -35.77 -7.21 38.54
C SER A 154 -35.47 -8.44 39.42
N ASN A 155 -35.49 -9.64 38.80
CA ASN A 155 -35.16 -10.92 39.43
C ASN A 155 -33.68 -11.34 39.29
N GLN A 156 -32.81 -10.49 38.75
CA GLN A 156 -31.38 -10.77 38.56
C GLN A 156 -30.54 -9.61 39.07
N ALA A 157 -29.32 -9.87 39.55
CA ALA A 157 -28.38 -8.82 39.95
C ALA A 157 -27.20 -8.78 38.97
N CYS A 158 -26.57 -7.61 38.86
CA CYS A 158 -25.34 -7.49 38.08
C CYS A 158 -24.18 -8.06 38.87
N MET A 159 -23.68 -9.22 38.45
CA MET A 159 -22.59 -9.93 39.10
C MET A 159 -21.50 -10.25 38.08
N ARG A 160 -20.35 -9.58 38.22
CA ARG A 160 -19.21 -9.69 37.29
C ARG A 160 -19.62 -9.44 35.84
N GLU A 161 -20.24 -8.29 35.61
CA GLU A 161 -20.64 -7.81 34.26
C GLU A 161 -21.70 -8.66 33.55
N LYS A 162 -22.36 -9.57 34.28
CA LYS A 162 -23.47 -10.39 33.79
C LYS A 162 -24.67 -10.38 34.72
N CYS A 163 -25.86 -10.44 34.15
CA CYS A 163 -27.09 -10.55 34.92
C CYS A 163 -27.26 -12.00 35.39
N ARG A 164 -27.26 -12.20 36.70
CA ARG A 164 -27.34 -13.53 37.32
C ARG A 164 -28.28 -13.51 38.51
N ASP A 165 -28.86 -14.66 38.83
CA ASP A 165 -29.67 -14.83 40.03
C ASP A 165 -28.78 -14.69 41.29
N PRO A 166 -29.07 -13.76 42.22
CA PRO A 166 -28.32 -13.62 43.47
C PRO A 166 -28.69 -14.64 44.55
N CYS A 167 -29.70 -15.50 44.36
CA CYS A 167 -30.11 -16.49 45.37
C CYS A 167 -29.09 -17.59 45.71
N PRO A 168 -28.37 -18.18 44.74
CA PRO A 168 -27.42 -19.26 45.03
C PRO A 168 -26.33 -18.83 46.02
N GLY A 169 -26.35 -19.43 47.22
CA GLY A 169 -25.38 -19.16 48.29
C GLY A 169 -25.73 -17.98 49.22
N SER A 170 -26.89 -17.33 49.03
CA SER A 170 -27.30 -16.17 49.84
C SER A 170 -28.13 -16.53 51.08
N CYS A 171 -28.89 -17.64 51.04
CA CYS A 171 -29.77 -18.06 52.13
C CYS A 171 -29.25 -19.29 52.87
N GLY A 172 -29.66 -19.41 54.14
CA GLY A 172 -29.31 -20.52 55.02
C GLY A 172 -30.00 -21.82 54.65
N ALA A 173 -29.59 -22.93 55.30
CA ALA A 173 -30.15 -24.24 55.02
C ALA A 173 -31.66 -24.29 55.33
N GLY A 174 -32.45 -24.81 54.38
CA GLY A 174 -33.91 -24.92 54.53
C GLY A 174 -34.69 -23.61 54.37
N ALA A 175 -34.02 -22.49 54.06
CA ALA A 175 -34.69 -21.23 53.74
C ALA A 175 -35.09 -21.15 52.25
N GLN A 176 -36.20 -20.47 51.97
CA GLN A 176 -36.63 -20.12 50.62
C GLN A 176 -36.04 -18.77 50.23
N CYS A 177 -35.45 -18.68 49.03
CA CYS A 177 -34.93 -17.44 48.48
C CYS A 177 -35.86 -16.85 47.42
N ASN A 178 -36.17 -15.56 47.53
CA ASN A 178 -36.87 -14.79 46.51
C ASN A 178 -36.06 -13.53 46.18
N VAL A 179 -35.99 -13.13 44.91
CA VAL A 179 -35.28 -11.92 44.52
C VAL A 179 -36.25 -10.74 44.47
N ILE A 180 -35.97 -9.70 45.25
CA ILE A 180 -36.76 -8.47 45.29
C ILE A 180 -35.81 -7.30 44.98
N ASN A 181 -36.05 -6.59 43.87
CA ASN A 181 -35.21 -5.49 43.39
C ASN A 181 -33.72 -5.86 43.41
N HIS A 182 -33.36 -6.93 42.69
CA HIS A 182 -31.98 -7.42 42.55
C HIS A 182 -31.34 -7.92 43.86
N THR A 183 -32.08 -7.97 44.97
CA THR A 183 -31.59 -8.37 46.28
C THR A 183 -32.21 -9.71 46.68
N PRO A 184 -31.42 -10.71 47.13
CA PRO A 184 -31.97 -11.96 47.64
C PRO A 184 -32.62 -11.73 49.00
N VAL A 185 -33.86 -12.18 49.14
CA VAL A 185 -34.65 -12.13 50.37
C VAL A 185 -34.91 -13.57 50.81
N CYS A 186 -34.42 -13.90 52.00
CA CYS A 186 -34.50 -15.24 52.57
C CYS A 186 -35.66 -15.31 53.58
N THR A 187 -36.51 -16.32 53.46
CA THR A 187 -37.64 -16.56 54.37
C THR A 187 -37.73 -18.03 54.75
N CYS A 188 -38.05 -18.34 56.01
CA CYS A 188 -38.39 -19.71 56.37
C CYS A 188 -39.77 -20.07 55.79
N PRO A 189 -39.91 -21.25 55.14
CA PRO A 189 -41.18 -21.69 54.59
C PRO A 189 -42.22 -21.94 55.70
N GLU A 190 -43.49 -22.06 55.30
CA GLU A 190 -44.58 -22.33 56.24
C GLU A 190 -44.31 -23.60 57.07
N GLY A 191 -44.54 -23.51 58.39
CA GLY A 191 -44.22 -24.59 59.34
C GLY A 191 -42.77 -24.62 59.85
N TYR A 192 -41.90 -23.71 59.40
CA TYR A 192 -40.51 -23.59 59.88
C TYR A 192 -40.28 -22.29 60.67
N THR A 193 -39.27 -22.28 61.53
CA THR A 193 -38.78 -21.14 62.32
C THR A 193 -37.25 -21.15 62.36
N GLY A 194 -36.63 -20.11 62.91
CA GLY A 194 -35.18 -19.91 62.92
C GLY A 194 -34.74 -18.66 62.17
N ASP A 195 -33.46 -18.59 61.82
CA ASP A 195 -32.87 -17.49 61.06
C ASP A 195 -32.73 -17.89 59.58
N PRO A 196 -33.45 -17.24 58.64
CA PRO A 196 -33.39 -17.56 57.21
C PRO A 196 -32.01 -17.43 56.55
N PHE A 197 -31.06 -16.69 57.16
CA PHE A 197 -29.69 -16.57 56.65
C PHE A 197 -28.76 -17.66 57.19
N THR A 198 -29.15 -18.32 58.28
CA THR A 198 -28.35 -19.37 58.93
C THR A 198 -28.96 -20.75 58.70
N SER A 199 -30.15 -20.99 59.24
CA SER A 199 -30.89 -22.26 59.08
C SER A 199 -32.34 -22.11 59.55
N CYS A 200 -33.26 -22.72 58.81
CA CYS A 200 -34.65 -22.91 59.21
C CYS A 200 -34.88 -24.34 59.71
N PHE A 201 -35.67 -24.51 60.76
CA PHE A 201 -36.05 -25.81 61.35
C PHE A 201 -37.56 -25.86 61.63
N PRO A 202 -38.19 -27.05 61.70
CA PRO A 202 -39.62 -27.17 61.95
C PRO A 202 -40.04 -26.48 63.26
N LYS A 203 -41.19 -25.79 63.24
CA LYS A 203 -41.78 -25.20 64.44
C LYS A 203 -42.11 -26.29 65.47
N PRO A 204 -41.89 -26.04 66.78
CA PRO A 204 -42.37 -26.94 67.81
C PRO A 204 -43.89 -27.12 67.71
N PRO A 205 -44.44 -28.30 68.05
CA PRO A 205 -45.89 -28.47 68.11
C PRO A 205 -46.48 -27.49 69.12
N ASP A 206 -47.58 -26.83 68.75
CA ASP A 206 -48.32 -25.95 69.65
C ASP A 206 -48.80 -26.78 70.85
N VAL A 207 -48.22 -26.53 72.03
CA VAL A 207 -48.73 -27.10 73.27
C VAL A 207 -50.00 -26.32 73.57
N GLU A 208 -51.16 -26.92 73.31
CA GLU A 208 -52.43 -26.36 73.75
C GLU A 208 -52.32 -26.02 75.25
N PRO A 209 -52.66 -24.78 75.68
CA PRO A 209 -52.58 -24.43 77.07
C PRO A 209 -53.53 -25.37 77.83
N VAL A 210 -52.94 -26.22 78.68
CA VAL A 210 -53.68 -27.06 79.61
C VAL A 210 -54.55 -26.10 80.41
N GLN A 211 -55.86 -26.14 80.19
CA GLN A 211 -56.81 -25.38 81.00
C GLN A 211 -56.58 -25.79 82.45
N ALA A 212 -56.01 -24.88 83.24
CA ALA A 212 -55.90 -25.08 84.67
C ALA A 212 -57.33 -25.07 85.23
N SER A 213 -57.92 -26.25 85.41
CA SER A 213 -59.15 -26.39 86.19
C SER A 213 -58.84 -25.97 87.63
N ASP A 214 -59.36 -24.82 88.04
CA ASP A 214 -59.24 -24.26 89.38
C ASP A 214 -59.82 -25.26 90.41
N PRO A 215 -58.99 -25.82 91.32
CA PRO A 215 -59.45 -26.79 92.32
C PRO A 215 -60.33 -26.19 93.43
N CYS A 216 -60.62 -24.89 93.45
CA CYS A 216 -61.46 -24.25 94.47
C CYS A 216 -62.93 -24.02 94.09
N ASN A 217 -63.42 -24.62 93.00
CA ASN A 217 -64.83 -24.49 92.59
C ASN A 217 -65.55 -25.86 92.53
N PRO A 218 -66.66 -26.09 93.25
CA PRO A 218 -67.36 -25.16 94.14
C PRO A 218 -66.88 -25.26 95.60
N SER A 219 -66.86 -24.13 96.29
CA SER A 219 -66.78 -24.09 97.74
C SER A 219 -68.14 -24.50 98.36
N PRO A 220 -68.15 -25.08 99.59
CA PRO A 220 -69.35 -25.61 100.26
C PRO A 220 -70.41 -24.57 100.65
#